data_AF-A0A3L8FS30-F1
#
_entry.id   AF-A0A3L8FS30-F1
#
_cell.length_a   1.000
_cell.length_b   1.000
_cell.length_c   1.000
_cell.angle_alpha   90.00
_cell.angle_beta   90.00
_cell.angle_gamma   90.00
#
_symmetry.space_group_name_H-M   'P 1'
#
loop_
_entity.id
_entity.type
_entity.pdbx_description
1 polymer ?
#
loop_
_entity_poly.entity_id
_entity_poly.type
_entity_poly.pdbx_seq_one_letter_code
_entity_poly.pdbx_strand_id
1 'polypeptide(L)'
;MIIWRRFGFLVFLSIGLAFASWFLLTNLIYGDVTTTNSDTVNQEFNQVIMFAFWLPAFYNFIFERLFCRNEKSEVLYNVKNEPVEINNYSRFFFIRNKYWTYILLIGYGIASIIIFLKQF
;
A
#
# COMPACT_ATOMS: atom_id res chain seq x y z
N MET A 1 -6.94 2.56 22.43
CA MET A 1 -6.02 3.24 21.49
C MET A 1 -5.08 2.17 20.94
N ILE A 2 -5.22 1.77 19.67
CA ILE A 2 -4.41 0.67 19.10
C ILE A 2 -2.97 1.18 18.97
N ILE A 3 -2.08 0.73 19.86
CA ILE A 3 -0.66 1.15 19.96
C ILE A 3 0.09 0.97 18.63
N TRP A 4 -0.31 0.01 17.81
CA TRP A 4 0.25 -0.30 16.49
C TRP A 4 0.05 0.81 15.44
N ARG A 5 -0.90 1.74 15.62
CA ARG A 5 -1.16 2.82 14.65
C ARG A 5 0.03 3.77 14.47
N ARG A 6 0.88 3.95 15.48
CA ARG A 6 1.93 4.99 15.46
C ARG A 6 3.19 4.62 14.69
N PHE A 7 3.42 3.33 14.43
CA PHE A 7 4.68 2.84 13.86
C PHE A 7 4.70 2.73 12.34
N GLY A 8 3.67 3.20 11.64
CA GLY A 8 3.61 3.06 10.20
C GLY A 8 3.33 1.64 9.72
N PHE A 9 2.89 0.76 10.64
CA PHE A 9 2.60 -0.64 10.36
C PHE A 9 1.54 -0.83 9.26
N LEU A 10 0.68 0.18 9.05
CA LEU A 10 -0.31 0.18 7.97
C LEU A 10 0.35 0.07 6.58
N VAL A 11 1.53 0.66 6.39
CA VAL A 11 2.28 0.57 5.13
C VAL A 11 2.86 -0.84 4.92
N PHE A 12 3.41 -1.45 5.96
CA PHE A 12 3.86 -2.84 5.88
C PHE A 12 2.71 -3.80 5.63
N LEU A 13 1.57 -3.57 6.28
CA LEU A 13 0.39 -4.41 6.14
C LEU A 13 -0.25 -4.25 4.75
N SER A 14 -0.20 -3.05 4.15
CA SER A 14 -0.67 -2.84 2.77
C SER A 14 0.22 -3.55 1.74
N ILE A 15 1.53 -3.50 1.93
CA ILE A 15 2.50 -4.22 1.09
C ILE A 15 2.32 -5.73 1.25
N GLY A 16 2.20 -6.23 2.48
CA GLY A 16 1.98 -7.65 2.76
C GLY A 16 0.69 -8.19 2.14
N LEU A 17 -0.41 -7.44 2.26
CA LEU A 17 -1.68 -7.80 1.61
C LEU A 17 -1.58 -7.74 0.08
N ALA A 18 -0.86 -6.78 -0.47
CA ALA A 18 -0.62 -6.73 -1.91
C ALA A 18 0.12 -7.98 -2.42
N PHE A 19 1.17 -8.41 -1.72
CA PHE A 19 1.87 -9.65 -2.05
C PHE A 19 0.99 -10.89 -1.90
N ALA A 20 0.19 -10.98 -0.83
CA ALA A 20 -0.73 -12.09 -0.63
C ALA A 20 -1.80 -12.16 -1.72
N SER A 21 -2.42 -11.02 -2.06
CA SER A 21 -3.40 -10.91 -3.14
C SER A 21 -2.78 -11.24 -4.50
N TRP A 22 -1.54 -10.78 -4.73
CA TRP A 22 -0.80 -11.12 -5.94
C TRP A 22 -0.53 -12.62 -6.04
N PHE A 23 -0.09 -13.26 -4.96
CA PHE A 23 0.14 -14.70 -4.92
C PHE A 23 -1.14 -15.47 -5.22
N LEU A 24 -2.27 -15.07 -4.62
CA LEU A 24 -3.57 -15.70 -4.90
C LEU A 24 -4.02 -15.50 -6.35
N LEU A 25 -3.94 -14.28 -6.88
CA LEU A 25 -4.27 -13.98 -8.28
C LEU A 25 -3.42 -14.81 -9.25
N THR A 26 -2.11 -14.90 -8.99
CA THR A 26 -1.17 -15.65 -9.81
C THR A 26 -1.49 -17.15 -9.79
N ASN A 27 -1.79 -17.72 -8.62
CA ASN A 27 -2.15 -19.14 -8.51
C ASN A 27 -3.54 -19.45 -9.09
N LEU A 28 -4.52 -18.55 -8.98
CA LEU A 28 -5.83 -18.74 -9.60
C LEU A 28 -5.74 -18.71 -11.13
N ILE A 29 -4.89 -17.83 -11.68
CA ILE A 29 -4.70 -17.71 -13.12
C ILE A 29 -3.84 -18.87 -13.65
N TYR A 30 -2.72 -19.21 -13.00
CA TYR A 30 -1.85 -20.30 -13.47
C TYR A 30 -2.32 -21.71 -13.12
N GLY A 31 -3.07 -21.87 -12.03
CA GLY A 31 -3.58 -23.18 -11.60
C GLY A 31 -4.53 -23.82 -12.62
N ASP A 32 -5.15 -22.99 -13.46
CA ASP A 32 -6.08 -23.41 -14.52
C ASP A 32 -5.40 -23.54 -15.91
N VAL A 33 -4.16 -23.07 -16.06
CA VAL A 33 -3.51 -22.85 -17.36
C VAL A 33 -2.51 -23.95 -17.76
N THR A 34 -2.52 -25.09 -17.08
CA THR A 34 -1.67 -26.24 -17.45
C THR A 34 -1.96 -26.85 -18.83
N THR A 35 -2.91 -26.34 -19.62
CA THR A 35 -3.42 -27.03 -20.83
C THR A 35 -3.55 -26.20 -22.12
N THR A 36 -3.23 -24.91 -22.18
CA THR A 36 -3.50 -24.14 -23.42
C THR A 36 -2.47 -23.05 -23.72
N ASN A 37 -1.74 -23.24 -24.83
CA ASN A 37 -0.94 -22.28 -25.61
C ASN A 37 -0.16 -21.18 -24.86
N SER A 38 1.17 -21.33 -24.87
CA SER A 38 2.15 -20.49 -24.16
C SER A 38 2.10 -18.99 -24.48
N ASP A 39 1.64 -18.59 -25.66
CA ASP A 39 1.88 -17.24 -26.17
C ASP A 39 0.75 -16.26 -25.80
N THR A 40 -0.51 -16.70 -25.83
CA THR A 40 -1.67 -15.89 -25.41
C THR A 40 -1.74 -15.72 -23.90
N VAL A 41 -1.37 -16.77 -23.15
CA VAL A 41 -1.31 -16.76 -21.68
C VAL A 41 -0.31 -15.73 -21.18
N ASN A 42 0.85 -15.60 -21.83
CA ASN A 42 1.88 -14.64 -21.44
C ASN A 42 1.42 -13.18 -21.63
N GLN A 43 0.57 -12.91 -22.62
CA GLN A 43 0.10 -11.57 -22.91
C GLN A 43 -0.98 -11.09 -21.93
N GLU A 44 -1.94 -11.95 -21.58
CA GLU A 44 -2.95 -11.67 -20.55
C GLU A 44 -2.31 -11.58 -19.16
N PHE A 45 -1.31 -12.41 -18.89
CA PHE A 45 -0.57 -12.37 -17.62
C PHE A 45 0.20 -11.06 -17.43
N ASN A 46 0.83 -10.52 -18.47
CA ASN A 46 1.48 -9.22 -18.41
C ASN A 46 0.51 -8.09 -18.02
N GLN A 47 -0.74 -8.12 -18.51
CA GLN A 47 -1.75 -7.12 -18.16
C GLN A 47 -2.19 -7.23 -16.70
N VAL A 48 -2.37 -8.44 -16.18
CA VAL A 48 -2.72 -8.67 -14.77
C VAL A 48 -1.56 -8.26 -13.84
N ILE A 49 -0.33 -8.57 -14.22
CA ILE A 49 0.87 -8.12 -13.49
C ILE A 49 0.90 -6.59 -13.40
N MET A 50 0.66 -5.88 -14.51
CA MET A 50 0.66 -4.42 -14.52
C MET A 50 -0.40 -3.83 -13.59
N PHE A 51 -1.57 -4.47 -13.47
CA PHE A 51 -2.63 -4.03 -12.56
C PHE A 51 -2.29 -4.31 -11.08
N ALA A 52 -1.62 -5.42 -10.80
CA ALA A 52 -1.24 -5.82 -9.45
C ALA A 52 -0.24 -4.85 -8.79
N PHE A 53 0.57 -4.13 -9.57
CA PHE A 53 1.51 -3.12 -9.05
C PHE A 53 0.84 -1.96 -8.29
N TRP A 54 -0.45 -1.72 -8.53
CA TRP A 54 -1.20 -0.65 -7.86
C TRP A 54 -1.82 -1.10 -6.53
N LEU A 55 -1.86 -2.40 -6.25
CA LEU A 55 -2.47 -2.98 -5.04
C LEU A 55 -1.88 -2.44 -3.72
N PRO A 56 -0.55 -2.27 -3.56
CA PRO A 56 0.03 -1.75 -2.32
C PRO A 56 -0.46 -0.33 -2.01
N ALA A 57 -0.53 0.53 -3.03
CA ALA A 57 -1.01 1.90 -2.91
C ALA A 57 -2.52 1.93 -2.61
N PHE A 58 -3.29 1.07 -3.27
CA PHE A 58 -4.73 0.94 -3.04
C PHE A 58 -5.06 0.46 -1.62
N TYR A 59 -4.40 -0.58 -1.12
CA TYR A 59 -4.58 -1.03 0.26
C TYR A 59 -4.14 0.03 1.27
N ASN A 60 -3.05 0.76 1.01
CA ASN A 60 -2.62 1.83 1.90
C ASN A 60 -3.64 2.98 1.94
N PHE A 61 -4.24 3.34 0.79
CA PHE A 61 -5.31 4.33 0.71
C PHE A 61 -6.55 3.91 1.52
N ILE A 62 -6.95 2.64 1.43
CA ILE A 62 -8.05 2.09 2.23
C ILE A 62 -7.72 2.18 3.72
N PHE A 63 -6.51 1.80 4.12
CA PHE A 63 -6.10 1.88 5.53
C PHE A 63 -5.96 3.29 6.05
N GLU A 64 -5.49 4.23 5.23
CA GLU A 64 -5.53 5.64 5.55
C GLU A 64 -6.98 6.09 5.82
N ARG A 65 -7.92 5.72 4.95
CA ARG A 65 -9.31 6.16 5.07
C ARG A 65 -10.08 5.51 6.22
N LEU A 66 -9.78 4.26 6.54
CA LEU A 66 -10.41 3.52 7.64
C LEU A 66 -9.80 3.87 8.99
N PHE A 67 -8.47 3.98 9.05
CA PHE A 67 -7.75 4.13 10.31
C PHE A 67 -7.26 5.56 10.55
N CYS A 68 -6.77 6.27 9.54
CA CYS A 68 -6.17 7.61 9.75
C CYS A 68 -7.19 8.77 9.73
N ARG A 69 -8.48 8.50 9.46
CA ARG A 69 -9.53 9.55 9.33
C ARG A 69 -9.79 10.37 10.60
N ASN A 70 -9.53 9.81 11.78
CA ASN A 70 -9.75 10.46 13.08
C ASN A 70 -8.46 11.02 13.70
N GLU A 71 -7.38 11.13 12.93
CA GLU A 71 -6.12 11.67 13.47
C GLU A 71 -6.22 13.18 13.66
N LYS A 72 -6.14 13.61 14.92
CA LYS A 72 -6.09 15.01 15.32
C LYS A 72 -4.85 15.28 16.15
N SER A 73 -4.33 16.49 16.04
CA SER A 73 -3.42 17.05 17.03
C SER A 73 -4.28 17.77 18.06
N GLU A 74 -4.18 17.36 19.32
CA GLU A 74 -4.84 18.04 20.43
C GLU A 74 -3.76 18.69 21.29
N VAL A 75 -3.91 19.99 21.51
CA VAL A 75 -3.07 20.74 22.45
C VAL A 75 -3.78 20.72 23.79
N LEU A 76 -3.25 19.96 24.74
CA LEU A 76 -3.76 19.92 26.10
C LEU A 76 -2.85 20.76 27.00
N TYR A 77 -3.45 21.52 27.92
CA TYR A 77 -2.69 22.25 28.93
C TYR A 77 -2.49 21.36 30.15
N ASN A 78 -1.24 21.17 30.56
CA ASN A 78 -0.91 20.43 31.77
C ASN A 78 -1.35 21.22 33.02
N VAL A 79 -1.33 20.59 34.21
CA VAL A 79 -1.66 21.22 35.52
C VAL A 79 -0.81 22.47 35.80
N LYS A 80 0.35 22.60 35.13
CA LYS A 80 1.25 23.77 35.18
C LYS A 80 0.97 24.85 34.12
N ASN A 81 -0.15 24.75 33.38
CA ASN A 81 -0.46 25.58 32.20
C ASN A 81 0.54 25.50 31.03
N GLU A 82 1.39 24.47 31.00
CA GLU A 82 2.29 24.22 29.88
C GLU A 82 1.53 23.52 28.73
N PRO A 83 1.64 24.01 27.48
CA PRO A 83 1.02 23.37 26.34
C PRO A 83 1.74 22.05 26.00
N VAL A 84 1.01 20.94 26.02
CA VAL A 84 1.48 19.61 25.62
C VAL A 84 0.73 19.22 24.35
N GLU A 85 1.46 19.13 23.23
CA GLU A 85 0.88 18.65 21.98
C GLU A 85 0.82 17.12 21.98
N ILE A 86 -0.39 16.56 22.07
CA ILE A 86 -0.60 15.13 21.85
C ILE A 86 -0.85 14.91 20.36
N ASN A 87 0.22 14.52 19.67
CA ASN A 87 0.16 14.22 18.26
C ASN A 87 -0.23 12.74 18.04
N ASN A 88 -1.41 12.50 17.49
CA ASN A 88 -1.93 11.15 17.23
C ASN A 88 -1.79 10.69 15.77
N TYR A 89 -0.97 11.37 14.95
CA TYR A 89 -0.76 10.98 13.56
C TYR A 89 -0.04 9.63 13.43
N SER A 90 -0.52 8.76 12.54
CA SER A 90 0.21 7.58 12.09
C SER A 90 1.36 8.02 11.20
N ARG A 91 2.60 7.76 11.66
CA ARG A 91 3.82 8.11 10.92
C ARG A 91 4.67 6.88 10.69
N PHE A 92 5.16 6.72 9.48
CA PHE A 92 6.21 5.78 9.16
C PHE A 92 7.45 6.57 8.73
N PHE A 93 8.61 6.34 9.36
CA PHE A 93 9.82 7.16 9.16
C PHE A 93 9.55 8.68 9.19
N PHE A 94 8.80 9.16 10.20
CA PHE A 94 8.40 10.57 10.35
C PHE A 94 7.43 11.12 9.29
N ILE A 95 7.14 10.37 8.23
CA ILE A 95 6.21 10.73 7.16
C ILE A 95 4.81 10.25 7.51
N ARG A 96 3.80 11.14 7.40
CA ARG A 96 2.39 10.77 7.65
C ARG A 96 1.93 9.72 6.64
N ASN A 97 1.09 8.78 7.08
CA ASN A 97 0.62 7.68 6.22
C ASN A 97 -0.04 8.16 4.91
N LYS A 98 -0.68 9.33 4.91
CA LYS A 98 -1.22 9.99 3.70
C LYS A 98 -0.19 10.15 2.58
N TYR A 99 1.05 10.50 2.91
CA TYR A 99 2.11 10.68 1.91
C TYR A 99 2.65 9.34 1.39
N TRP A 100 2.60 8.29 2.20
CA TRP A 100 3.01 6.94 1.77
C TRP A 100 2.15 6.40 0.64
N THR A 101 0.85 6.72 0.61
CA THR A 101 -0.02 6.37 -0.52
C THR A 101 0.54 6.93 -1.84
N TYR A 102 0.97 8.20 -1.86
CA TYR A 102 1.56 8.82 -3.05
C TYR A 102 2.95 8.27 -3.37
N ILE A 103 3.78 8.01 -2.36
CA ILE A 103 5.11 7.42 -2.55
C ILE A 103 4.99 6.03 -3.17
N LEU A 104 4.09 5.19 -2.67
CA LEU A 104 3.82 3.87 -3.24
C LEU A 104 3.29 4.00 -4.67
N LEU A 105 2.36 4.92 -4.92
CA LEU A 105 1.77 5.13 -6.23
C LEU A 105 2.82 5.57 -7.27
N ILE A 106 3.71 6.50 -6.92
CA ILE A 106 4.79 6.96 -7.81
C ILE A 106 5.85 5.87 -7.98
N GLY A 107 6.31 5.24 -6.88
CA GLY A 107 7.36 4.23 -6.92
C GLY A 107 6.96 3.01 -7.75
N TYR A 108 5.76 2.47 -7.51
CA TYR A 108 5.24 1.36 -8.31
C TYR A 108 4.81 1.79 -9.71
N GLY A 109 4.34 3.02 -9.90
CA GLY A 109 4.06 3.60 -11.22
C GLY A 109 5.31 3.63 -12.11
N ILE A 110 6.43 4.16 -11.59
CA ILE A 110 7.71 4.17 -12.32
C ILE A 110 8.19 2.74 -12.59
N ALA A 111 8.11 1.84 -11.61
CA ALA A 111 8.48 0.44 -11.80
C ALA A 111 7.66 -0.23 -12.93
N SER A 112 6.35 0.04 -12.99
CA SER A 112 5.48 -0.50 -14.04
C SER A 112 5.86 0.00 -15.43
N ILE A 113 6.23 1.28 -15.57
CA ILE A 113 6.69 1.87 -16.84
C ILE A 113 8.01 1.24 -17.28
N ILE A 114 8.96 1.05 -16.36
CA ILE A 114 10.25 0.40 -16.67
C ILE A 114 10.04 -1.02 -17.18
N ILE A 115 9.14 -1.78 -16.54
CA ILE A 115 8.82 -3.15 -16.96
C ILE A 115 8.17 -3.14 -18.35
N PHE A 116 7.22 -2.24 -18.59
CA PHE A 116 6.58 -2.09 -19.89
C PHE A 116 7.61 -1.78 -21.00
N LEU A 117 8.53 -0.85 -20.75
CA LEU A 117 9.58 -0.49 -21.71
C LEU A 117 10.56 -1.63 -22.00
N LYS A 118 10.76 -2.57 -21.07
CA LYS A 118 11.59 -3.76 -21.29
C LYS A 118 10.92 -4.83 -22.14
N GLN A 119 9.60 -4.75 -22.35
CA GLN A 119 8.84 -5.73 -23.14
C GLN A 119 8.76 -5.37 -24.63
N PHE A 120 9.16 -4.15 -25.01
CA PHE A 120 9.31 -3.69 -26.40
C PHE A 120 10.79 -3.71 -26.83
#